data_AF-A0A9D7AM85-F1
#
_entry.id   AF-A0A9D7AM85-F1
#
_cell.length_a   1.000
_cell.length_b   1.000
_cell.length_c   1.000
_cell.angle_alpha   90.00
_cell.angle_beta   90.00
_cell.angle_gamma   90.00
#
_symmetry.space_group_name_H-M   'P 1'
#
loop_
_entity.id
_entity.type
_entity.pdbx_description
1 polymer ?
#
loop_
_entity_poly.entity_id
_entity_poly.type
_entity_poly.pdbx_seq_one_letter_code
_entity_poly.pdbx_strand_id
1 'polypeptide(L)'
;MKGRTPTKEQKRFHDNLCQHVGCPACYIDGIFNDYVSVHHIDGRTKPDAHWKVIAACGNHHQIGDGCEAIHRNKARFIKQYGTEMFLHRMSVEILLDKGIEVPEQVLIIAGFK
;
A
#
# COMPACT_ATOMS: atom_id res chain seq x y z
N MET A 1 17.24 6.99 4.77
CA MET A 1 18.14 6.01 4.10
C MET A 1 17.89 6.02 2.59
N LYS A 2 18.96 5.96 1.78
CA LYS A 2 18.86 5.91 0.32
C LYS A 2 18.44 4.49 -0.11
N GLY A 3 17.25 4.35 -0.70
CA GLY A 3 16.76 3.08 -1.25
C GLY A 3 17.26 2.86 -2.67
N ARG A 4 16.92 1.70 -3.27
CA ARG A 4 17.05 1.53 -4.72
C ARG A 4 16.09 2.48 -5.43
N THR A 5 16.46 2.92 -6.62
CA THR A 5 15.56 3.72 -7.47
C THR A 5 14.53 2.77 -8.08
N PRO A 6 13.21 3.05 -7.97
CA PRO A 6 12.20 2.22 -8.61
C PRO A 6 12.32 2.29 -10.14
N THR A 7 12.03 1.19 -10.81
CA THR A 7 11.89 1.16 -12.26
C THR A 7 10.66 1.98 -12.70
N LYS A 8 10.55 2.26 -14.01
CA LYS A 8 9.38 2.95 -14.57
C LYS A 8 8.07 2.20 -14.29
N GLU A 9 8.10 0.87 -14.38
CA GLU A 9 6.94 0.02 -14.13
C GLU A 9 6.56 0.02 -12.64
N GLN A 10 7.54 -0.07 -11.73
CA GLN A 10 7.31 0.04 -10.29
C GLN A 10 6.71 1.39 -9.92
N LYS A 11 7.23 2.47 -10.50
CA LYS A 11 6.66 3.81 -10.29
C LYS A 11 5.22 3.89 -10.78
N ARG A 12 4.90 3.34 -11.95
CA ARG A 12 3.52 3.30 -12.47
C ARG A 12 2.59 2.55 -11.53
N PHE A 13 3.04 1.42 -10.98
CA PHE A 13 2.28 0.70 -9.97
C PHE A 13 2.03 1.56 -8.71
N HIS A 14 3.04 2.30 -8.25
CA HIS A 14 2.89 3.24 -7.13
C HIS A 14 1.86 4.33 -7.45
N ASP A 15 1.95 4.93 -8.63
CA ASP A 15 1.03 5.96 -9.10
C ASP A 15 -0.41 5.41 -9.15
N ASN A 16 -0.61 4.19 -9.66
CA ASN A 16 -1.90 3.51 -9.70
C ASN A 16 -2.48 3.26 -8.30
N LEU A 17 -1.66 2.81 -7.34
CA LEU A 17 -2.09 2.67 -5.94
C LEU A 17 -2.57 4.00 -5.38
N CYS A 18 -1.79 5.06 -5.54
CA CYS A 18 -2.15 6.38 -5.03
C CYS A 18 -3.43 6.92 -5.66
N GLN A 19 -3.59 6.81 -6.97
CA GLN A 19 -4.69 7.43 -7.73
C GLN A 19 -5.99 6.63 -7.69
N HIS A 20 -5.91 5.30 -7.65
CA HIS A 20 -7.09 4.44 -7.83
C HIS A 20 -7.48 3.67 -6.57
N VAL A 21 -6.57 3.49 -5.62
CA VAL A 21 -6.85 2.86 -4.33
C VAL A 21 -6.89 3.88 -3.21
N GLY A 22 -5.93 4.81 -3.18
CA GLY A 22 -5.76 5.71 -2.04
C GLY A 22 -5.31 4.95 -0.80
N CYS A 23 -5.68 5.44 0.39
CA CYS A 23 -5.33 4.77 1.65
C CYS A 23 -6.27 3.56 1.89
N PRO A 24 -5.75 2.32 1.93
CA PRO A 24 -6.59 1.14 2.12
C PRO A 24 -7.18 1.04 3.53
N ALA A 25 -6.57 1.69 4.53
CA ALA A 25 -7.17 1.82 5.86
C ALA A 25 -8.38 2.77 5.83
N CYS A 26 -8.27 3.94 5.19
CA CYS A 26 -9.44 4.80 4.94
C CYS A 26 -10.53 4.07 4.15
N TYR A 27 -10.14 3.25 3.16
CA TYR A 27 -11.09 2.47 2.36
C TYR A 27 -11.91 1.51 3.24
N ILE A 28 -11.28 0.81 4.20
CA ILE A 28 -11.96 -0.03 5.20
C ILE A 28 -12.93 0.81 6.06
N ASP A 29 -12.57 2.05 6.38
CA ASP A 29 -13.45 3.00 7.07
C ASP A 29 -14.55 3.60 6.16
N GLY A 30 -14.65 3.16 4.90
CA GLY A 30 -15.63 3.64 3.92
C GLY A 30 -15.28 4.97 3.25
N ILE A 31 -14.03 5.41 3.35
CA ILE A 31 -13.55 6.71 2.86
C ILE A 31 -12.51 6.51 1.75
N PHE A 32 -12.75 7.14 0.59
CA PHE A 32 -11.72 7.28 -0.42
C PHE A 32 -10.82 8.48 -0.08
N ASN A 33 -9.51 8.23 0.05
CA ASN A 33 -8.51 9.27 0.33
C ASN A 33 -7.25 9.01 -0.48
N ASP A 34 -7.03 9.81 -1.52
CA ASP A 34 -5.87 9.78 -2.41
C ASP A 34 -4.76 10.76 -2.01
N TYR A 35 -4.93 11.51 -0.91
CA TYR A 35 -3.87 12.33 -0.32
C TYR A 35 -2.91 11.46 0.48
N VAL A 36 -2.07 10.72 -0.25
CA VAL A 36 -1.29 9.61 0.26
C VAL A 36 0.17 9.67 -0.17
N SER A 37 0.97 8.86 0.52
CA SER A 37 2.36 8.60 0.17
C SER A 37 2.59 7.10 0.12
N VAL A 38 3.58 6.67 -0.67
CA VAL A 38 3.96 5.25 -0.77
C VAL A 38 4.62 4.81 0.53
N HIS A 39 4.04 3.79 1.15
CA HIS A 39 4.57 3.08 2.31
C HIS A 39 5.23 1.77 1.86
N HIS A 40 6.46 1.53 2.31
CA HIS A 40 7.22 0.31 2.02
C HIS A 40 7.08 -0.71 3.14
N ILE A 41 6.59 -1.91 2.82
CA ILE A 41 6.25 -2.94 3.81
C ILE A 41 7.49 -3.58 4.41
N ASP A 42 8.49 -3.88 3.58
CA ASP A 42 9.70 -4.60 4.00
C ASP A 42 10.98 -3.88 3.56
N GLY A 43 11.04 -2.59 3.87
CA GLY A 43 12.19 -1.74 3.53
C GLY A 43 12.27 -1.41 2.04
N ARG A 44 13.44 -0.87 1.62
CA ARG A 44 13.61 -0.24 0.29
C ARG A 44 14.71 -0.85 -0.57
N THR A 45 15.28 -1.97 -0.15
CA THR A 45 16.46 -2.58 -0.80
C THR A 45 16.35 -4.08 -1.04
N LYS A 46 15.46 -4.77 -0.31
CA LYS A 46 15.21 -6.20 -0.47
C LYS A 46 14.60 -6.51 -1.86
N PRO A 47 14.68 -7.77 -2.32
CA PRO A 47 13.90 -8.21 -3.47
C PRO A 47 12.44 -7.80 -3.33
N ASP A 48 11.86 -7.34 -4.43
CA ASP A 48 10.46 -6.88 -4.50
C ASP A 48 10.08 -5.70 -3.59
N ALA A 49 11.03 -5.00 -2.99
CA ALA A 49 10.74 -3.89 -2.08
C ALA A 49 9.80 -2.83 -2.70
N HIS A 50 9.96 -2.53 -3.99
CA HIS A 50 9.11 -1.59 -4.70
C HIS A 50 7.80 -2.20 -5.24
N TRP A 51 7.62 -3.51 -5.12
CA TRP A 51 6.33 -4.16 -5.38
C TRP A 51 5.55 -4.32 -4.07
N LYS A 52 6.23 -4.54 -2.95
CA LYS A 52 5.65 -4.69 -1.60
C LYS A 52 5.41 -3.33 -0.95
N VAL A 53 4.43 -2.62 -1.48
CA VAL A 53 4.03 -1.28 -1.02
C VAL A 53 2.51 -1.14 -0.91
N ILE A 54 2.08 -0.17 -0.11
CA ILE A 54 0.71 0.35 -0.08
C ILE A 54 0.74 1.87 -0.16
N ALA A 55 -0.36 2.49 -0.60
CA ALA A 55 -0.56 3.92 -0.44
C ALA A 55 -1.12 4.21 0.97
N ALA A 56 -0.59 5.18 1.70
CA ALA A 56 -1.06 5.51 3.04
C ALA A 56 -1.14 7.03 3.27
N CYS A 57 -2.25 7.50 3.86
CA CYS A 57 -2.44 8.90 4.22
C CYS A 57 -1.57 9.28 5.43
N GLY A 58 -1.34 10.57 5.68
CA GLY A 58 -0.48 11.01 6.80
C GLY A 58 -0.89 10.43 8.16
N ASN A 59 -2.20 10.33 8.41
CA ASN A 59 -2.75 9.84 9.67
C ASN A 59 -2.54 8.34 9.85
N HIS A 60 -2.96 7.49 8.90
CA HIS A 60 -2.73 6.05 8.98
C HIS A 60 -1.26 5.64 8.74
N HIS A 61 -0.45 6.50 8.13
CA HIS A 61 0.97 6.22 7.87
C HIS A 61 1.84 6.55 9.10
N GLN A 62 1.87 7.82 9.53
CA GLN A 62 2.88 8.35 10.47
C GLN A 62 2.27 8.94 11.75
N ILE A 63 1.21 9.73 11.63
CA ILE A 63 0.77 10.66 12.69
C ILE A 63 -0.10 9.95 13.73
N GLY A 64 -1.14 9.23 13.29
CA GLY A 64 -2.11 8.58 14.17
C GLY A 64 -2.97 9.56 14.97
N ASP A 65 -3.37 10.68 14.34
CA ASP A 65 -4.34 11.62 14.91
C ASP A 65 -5.75 11.11 14.65
N GLY A 66 -6.48 10.78 15.73
CA GLY A 66 -7.82 10.19 15.66
C GLY A 66 -7.89 8.75 15.12
N CYS A 67 -6.79 8.14 14.71
CA CYS A 67 -6.75 6.77 14.17
C CYS A 67 -5.47 6.02 14.56
N GLU A 68 -5.46 4.70 14.38
CA GLU A 68 -4.24 3.91 14.52
C GLU A 68 -3.35 4.10 13.28
N ALA A 69 -2.04 4.25 13.50
CA ALA A 69 -1.06 4.46 12.44
C ALA A 69 0.03 3.39 12.43
N ILE A 70 0.47 3.00 11.23
CA ILE A 70 1.46 1.92 11.03
C ILE A 70 2.73 2.20 11.83
N HIS A 71 3.30 3.41 11.70
CA HIS A 71 4.58 3.74 12.34
C HIS A 71 4.45 4.15 13.81
N ARG A 72 3.24 4.42 14.31
CA ARG A 72 3.02 4.77 15.72
C ARG A 72 2.75 3.55 16.59
N ASN A 73 1.84 2.68 16.16
CA ASN A 73 1.51 1.45 16.87
C ASN A 73 1.05 0.36 15.90
N LYS A 74 2.02 -0.31 15.26
CA LYS A 74 1.77 -1.38 14.29
C LYS A 74 0.87 -2.49 14.83
N ALA A 75 0.98 -2.87 16.11
CA ALA A 75 0.16 -3.93 16.69
C ALA A 75 -1.33 -3.55 16.72
N ARG A 76 -1.65 -2.31 17.11
CA ARG A 76 -3.03 -1.81 17.10
C ARG A 76 -3.54 -1.57 15.68
N PHE A 77 -2.70 -1.03 14.80
CA PHE A 77 -3.01 -0.88 13.38
C PHE A 77 -3.41 -2.23 12.77
N ILE A 78 -2.60 -3.28 12.99
CA ILE A 78 -2.88 -4.63 12.49
C ILE A 78 -4.17 -5.18 13.08
N LYS A 79 -4.43 -4.96 14.38
CA LYS A 79 -5.67 -5.38 15.02
C LYS A 79 -6.91 -4.74 14.38
N GLN A 80 -6.80 -3.50 13.91
CA GLN A 80 -7.92 -2.75 13.34
C GLN A 80 -8.10 -2.99 11.84
N TYR A 81 -7.03 -2.97 11.05
CA TYR A 81 -7.10 -2.96 9.58
C TYR A 81 -6.50 -4.23 8.92
N GLY A 82 -5.86 -5.10 9.69
CA GLY A 82 -5.12 -6.25 9.18
C GLY A 82 -3.65 -5.94 8.86
N THR A 83 -2.94 -6.97 8.37
CA THR A 83 -1.50 -6.83 8.07
C THR A 83 -1.27 -5.96 6.84
N GLU A 84 -0.07 -5.37 6.71
CA GLU A 84 0.27 -4.59 5.52
C GLU A 84 0.22 -5.42 4.23
N MET A 85 0.55 -6.72 4.29
CA MET A 85 0.41 -7.63 3.14
C MET A 85 -1.05 -7.94 2.82
N PHE A 86 -1.93 -7.99 3.82
CA PHE A 86 -3.37 -8.07 3.60
C PHE A 86 -3.88 -6.81 2.87
N LEU A 87 -3.48 -5.62 3.35
CA LEU A 87 -3.83 -4.36 2.70
C LEU A 87 -3.24 -4.25 1.29
N HIS A 88 -2.04 -4.78 1.06
CA HIS A 88 -1.43 -4.86 -0.27
C HIS A 88 -2.26 -5.74 -1.21
N ARG A 89 -2.65 -6.95 -0.80
CA ARG A 89 -3.51 -7.83 -1.59
C ARG A 89 -4.85 -7.16 -1.91
N MET A 90 -5.50 -6.55 -0.92
CA MET A 90 -6.75 -5.83 -1.12
C MET A 90 -6.59 -4.66 -2.11
N SER A 91 -5.47 -3.94 -2.03
CA SER A 91 -5.18 -2.85 -2.97
C SER A 91 -5.03 -3.37 -4.40
N VAL A 92 -4.42 -4.55 -4.58
CA VAL A 92 -4.29 -5.22 -5.88
C VAL A 92 -5.66 -5.66 -6.40
N GLU A 93 -6.51 -6.22 -5.55
CA GLU A 93 -7.89 -6.60 -5.89
C GLU A 93 -8.68 -5.39 -6.41
N ILE A 94 -8.61 -4.26 -5.71
CA ILE A 94 -9.26 -3.00 -6.12
C ILE A 94 -8.78 -2.52 -7.49
N LEU A 95 -7.49 -2.64 -7.80
CA LEU A 95 -6.97 -2.29 -9.12
C LEU A 95 -7.53 -3.20 -10.21
N LEU A 96 -7.56 -4.52 -9.95
CA LEU A 96 -8.12 -5.50 -10.87
C LEU A 96 -9.61 -5.26 -11.13
N ASP A 97 -10.39 -5.01 -10.08
CA ASP A 97 -11.83 -4.70 -10.19
C ASP A 97 -12.10 -3.42 -10.99
N LYS A 98 -11.17 -2.47 -10.95
CA LYS A 98 -11.21 -1.23 -11.76
C LYS A 98 -10.70 -1.43 -13.20
N GLY A 99 -10.30 -2.64 -13.57
CA GLY A 99 -9.72 -2.93 -14.89
C GLY A 99 -8.33 -2.31 -15.10
N ILE A 100 -7.64 -1.92 -14.03
CA ILE A 100 -6.28 -1.41 -14.10
C ILE A 100 -5.31 -2.59 -14.23
N GLU A 101 -4.42 -2.51 -15.21
CA GLU A 101 -3.37 -3.52 -15.40
C GLU A 101 -2.43 -3.56 -14.18
N VAL A 102 -2.21 -4.77 -13.67
CA VAL A 102 -1.31 -5.05 -12.55
C VAL A 102 -0.15 -5.93 -13.04
N PRO A 103 1.12 -5.54 -12.80
CA PRO A 103 2.27 -6.35 -13.21
C PRO A 103 2.24 -7.77 -12.64
N GLU A 104 2.71 -8.74 -13.42
CA GLU A 104 2.72 -10.16 -13.03
C GLU A 104 3.38 -10.41 -11.67
N GLN A 105 4.53 -9.78 -11.41
CA GLN A 105 5.24 -9.92 -10.14
C GLN A 105 4.38 -9.49 -8.95
N VAL A 106 3.55 -8.45 -9.12
CA VAL A 106 2.61 -8.00 -8.08
C VAL A 106 1.49 -9.02 -7.87
N LEU A 107 0.97 -9.62 -8.96
CA LEU A 107 -0.04 -10.68 -8.87
C LEU A 107 0.47 -11.90 -8.11
N ILE A 108 1.71 -12.31 -8.38
CA ILE A 108 2.37 -13.42 -7.67
C ILE A 108 2.53 -13.07 -6.17
N ILE A 109 3.07 -11.88 -5.87
CA ILE A 109 3.27 -11.42 -4.48
C ILE A 109 1.96 -11.34 -3.71
N ALA A 110 0.88 -10.89 -4.36
CA ALA A 110 -0.44 -10.78 -3.76
C ALA A 110 -1.21 -12.11 -3.73
N GLY A 111 -0.70 -13.17 -4.36
CA GLY A 111 -1.30 -14.51 -4.37
C GLY A 111 -2.53 -14.62 -5.28
N PHE A 112 -2.53 -13.91 -6.41
CA PHE A 112 -3.50 -14.06 -7.50
C PHE A 112 -2.98 -14.95 -8.64
N LYS A 113 -1.69 -15.26 -8.64
CA LYS A 113 -1.02 -16.15 -9.61
C LYS A 113 0.00 -17.02 -8.90
#